data_AF-A0A0U2Z896-F1
#
_entry.id   AF-A0A0U2Z896-F1
#
_cell.length_a   1.000
_cell.length_b   1.000
_cell.length_c   1.000
_cell.angle_alpha   90.00
_cell.angle_beta   90.00
_cell.angle_gamma   90.00
#
_symmetry.space_group_name_H-M   'P 1'
#
loop_
_entity.id
_entity.type
_entity.pdbx_description
1 polymer ?
#
loop_
_entity_poly.entity_id
_entity_poly.type
_entity_poly.pdbx_seq_one_letter_code
_entity_poly.pdbx_strand_id
1 'polypeptide(L)'
;MNALISFLNSRLYATIVSELYNTQLAPTVSYLHEPGERRFSLALDLSEIFKPVIADRIATRLVKQGIIRKEHFREDLNGVLLTKEGMKIVLKEYTEELGKSVRHLELKRNVTKQRLIRLEAYKLIKHLVGVKEYEPLVAWF
;
A
#
# COMPACT_ATOMS: atom_id res chain seq x y z
N MET A 1 8.34 -14.72 -7.62
CA MET A 1 7.26 -14.18 -6.77
C MET A 1 7.77 -13.15 -5.77
N ASN A 2 8.72 -13.52 -4.89
CA ASN A 2 9.22 -12.61 -3.84
C ASN A 2 9.69 -11.25 -4.36
N ALA A 3 10.46 -11.21 -5.46
CA ALA A 3 10.91 -9.94 -6.07
C ALA A 3 9.76 -8.98 -6.42
N LEU A 4 8.63 -9.51 -6.91
CA LEU A 4 7.45 -8.73 -7.29
C LEU A 4 6.72 -8.20 -6.06
N ILE A 5 6.47 -9.06 -5.06
CA ILE A 5 5.80 -8.68 -3.82
C ILE A 5 6.64 -7.65 -3.05
N SER A 6 7.96 -7.88 -2.92
CA SER A 6 8.87 -6.92 -2.29
C SER A 6 8.83 -5.56 -2.99
N PHE A 7 8.87 -5.54 -4.33
CA PHE A 7 8.78 -4.29 -5.08
C PHE A 7 7.46 -3.56 -4.85
N LEU A 8 6.33 -4.25 -4.92
CA LEU A 8 5.00 -3.67 -4.68
C LEU A 8 4.85 -3.17 -3.23
N ASN A 9 5.36 -3.92 -2.25
CA ASN A 9 5.37 -3.51 -0.85
C ASN A 9 6.20 -2.24 -0.63
N SER A 10 7.36 -2.13 -1.28
CA SER A 10 8.17 -0.89 -1.24
C SER A 10 7.42 0.30 -1.85
N ARG A 11 6.66 0.09 -2.95
CA ARG A 11 5.82 1.15 -3.54
C ARG A 11 4.66 1.53 -2.62
N LEU A 12 3.99 0.55 -2.04
CA LEU A 12 2.88 0.76 -1.09
C LEU A 12 3.35 1.53 0.14
N TYR A 13 4.47 1.13 0.74
CA TYR A 13 5.07 1.85 1.86
C TYR A 13 5.34 3.31 1.53
N ALA A 14 5.98 3.60 0.39
CA ALA A 14 6.24 4.97 -0.04
C ALA A 14 4.95 5.78 -0.27
N THR A 15 3.91 5.16 -0.83
CA THR A 15 2.58 5.78 -0.98
C THR A 15 1.97 6.11 0.38
N ILE A 16 2.00 5.19 1.35
CA ILE A 16 1.45 5.43 2.69
C ILE A 16 2.21 6.55 3.40
N VAL A 17 3.54 6.56 3.33
CA VAL A 17 4.35 7.66 3.86
C VAL A 17 3.91 9.00 3.26
N SER A 18 3.75 9.06 1.94
CA SER A 18 3.27 10.27 1.25
C SER A 18 1.88 10.70 1.73
N GLU A 19 0.95 9.76 1.93
CA GLU A 19 -0.39 10.07 2.46
C GLU A 19 -0.35 10.52 3.92
N LEU A 20 0.53 9.96 4.75
CA LEU A 20 0.73 10.40 6.14
C LEU A 20 1.25 11.83 6.23
N TYR A 21 2.16 12.24 5.34
CA TYR A 21 2.64 13.63 5.24
C TYR A 21 1.54 14.64 4.86
N ASN A 22 0.38 14.17 4.38
CA ASN A 22 -0.80 15.00 4.16
C ASN A 22 -1.74 15.05 5.38
N THR A 23 -1.25 14.65 6.56
CA THR A 23 -1.98 14.64 7.83
C THR A 23 -1.12 15.21 8.96
N GLN A 24 -1.69 15.34 10.16
CA GLN A 24 -0.97 15.79 11.36
C GLN A 24 -0.27 14.65 12.12
N LEU A 25 -0.36 13.40 11.65
CA LEU A 25 0.27 12.26 12.32
C LEU A 25 1.79 12.30 12.17
N ALA A 26 2.51 12.06 13.26
CA ALA A 26 3.95 11.84 13.22
C ALA A 26 4.23 10.43 12.64
N PRO A 27 4.88 10.29 11.47
CA PRO A 27 5.03 8.97 10.84
C PRO A 27 5.97 8.00 11.57
N THR A 28 6.71 8.48 12.56
CA THR A 28 7.65 7.69 13.39
C THR A 28 6.96 6.95 14.55
N VAL A 29 5.75 7.35 14.93
CA VAL A 29 5.01 6.77 16.07
C VAL A 29 4.10 5.65 15.58
N SER A 30 4.47 4.41 15.88
CA SER A 30 3.71 3.18 15.59
C SER A 30 3.23 2.48 16.85
N TYR A 31 2.33 1.52 16.68
CA TYR A 31 1.72 0.74 17.76
C TYR A 31 1.98 -0.76 17.60
N LEU A 32 2.09 -1.28 16.37
CA LEU A 32 2.41 -2.69 16.12
C LEU A 32 3.91 -2.90 15.92
N HIS A 33 4.53 -2.13 15.02
CA HIS A 33 5.98 -2.17 14.83
C HIS A 33 6.68 -1.31 15.89
N GLU A 34 7.92 -1.67 16.23
CA GLU A 34 8.73 -0.87 17.14
C GLU A 34 8.94 0.56 16.58
N PRO A 35 8.61 1.62 17.34
CA PRO A 35 8.88 2.98 16.94
C PRO A 35 10.39 3.19 16.75
N GLY A 36 10.77 3.84 15.64
CA GLY A 36 12.17 4.15 15.36
C GLY A 36 12.32 5.59 14.88
N GLU A 37 13.22 6.37 15.48
CA GLU A 37 13.41 7.79 15.14
C GLU A 37 13.86 8.02 13.69
N ARG A 38 14.45 7.00 13.05
CA ARG A 38 14.95 7.05 11.66
C ARG A 38 14.06 6.29 10.66
N ARG A 39 12.88 5.83 11.08
CA ARG A 39 11.97 5.01 10.27
C ARG A 39 10.53 5.52 10.35
N PHE A 40 9.79 5.44 9.26
CA PHE A 40 8.36 5.77 9.25
C PHE A 40 7.54 4.57 9.72
N SER A 41 7.70 4.20 11.00
CA SER A 41 7.11 2.97 11.53
C SER A 41 5.58 2.93 11.42
N LEU A 42 4.89 4.08 11.50
CA LEU A 42 3.43 4.14 11.33
C LEU A 42 2.98 3.70 9.93
N ALA A 43 3.79 3.99 8.91
CA ALA A 43 3.48 3.55 7.55
C ALA A 43 3.54 2.02 7.41
N LEU A 44 4.31 1.32 8.25
CA LEU A 44 4.34 -0.14 8.27
C LEU A 44 3.05 -0.69 8.87
N ASP A 45 2.60 -0.13 10.00
CA ASP A 45 1.35 -0.54 10.65
C ASP A 45 0.18 -0.40 9.69
N LEU A 46 0.03 0.77 9.05
CA LEU A 46 -1.01 0.98 8.04
C LEU A 46 -0.81 0.09 6.81
N SER A 47 0.42 -0.27 6.44
CA SER A 47 0.66 -1.11 5.28
C SER A 47 0.07 -2.51 5.41
N GLU A 48 -0.02 -3.06 6.63
CA GLU A 48 -0.60 -4.40 6.84
C GLU A 48 -2.04 -4.49 6.33
N ILE A 49 -2.81 -3.41 6.44
CA ILE A 49 -4.20 -3.33 5.97
C ILE A 49 -4.26 -3.32 4.43
N PHE A 50 -3.32 -2.62 3.78
CA PHE A 50 -3.38 -2.36 2.34
C PHE A 50 -2.60 -3.37 1.48
N LYS A 51 -1.66 -4.14 2.04
CA LYS A 51 -0.92 -5.20 1.34
C LYS A 51 -1.85 -6.18 0.61
N PRO A 52 -2.82 -6.84 1.27
CA PRO A 52 -3.71 -7.77 0.59
C PRO A 52 -4.63 -7.10 -0.45
N VAL A 53 -5.04 -5.86 -0.19
CA VAL A 53 -6.02 -5.11 -1.00
C VAL A 53 -5.39 -4.55 -2.29
N ILE A 54 -4.10 -4.22 -2.24
CA ILE A 54 -3.36 -3.55 -3.32
C ILE A 54 -2.22 -4.43 -3.83
N ALA A 55 -1.18 -4.64 -3.02
CA ALA A 55 0.04 -5.31 -3.46
C ALA A 55 -0.21 -6.76 -3.90
N ASP A 56 -0.85 -7.57 -3.06
CA ASP A 56 -1.06 -9.00 -3.36
C ASP A 56 -2.07 -9.21 -4.49
N ARG A 57 -3.11 -8.36 -4.56
CA ARG A 57 -4.09 -8.35 -5.65
C ARG A 57 -3.43 -8.01 -6.99
N ILE A 58 -2.55 -7.01 -7.04
CA ILE A 58 -1.77 -6.67 -8.25
C ILE A 58 -0.84 -7.83 -8.61
N ALA A 59 -0.05 -8.32 -7.66
CA ALA A 59 0.93 -9.38 -7.91
C ALA A 59 0.25 -10.64 -8.48
N THR A 60 -0.83 -11.07 -7.84
CA THR A 60 -1.61 -12.24 -8.27
C THR A 60 -2.19 -12.05 -9.66
N ARG A 61 -2.77 -10.87 -9.96
CA ARG A 61 -3.36 -10.59 -11.26
C ARG A 61 -2.32 -10.57 -12.38
N LEU A 62 -1.20 -9.87 -12.18
CA LEU A 62 -0.12 -9.80 -13.17
C LEU A 62 0.45 -11.18 -13.53
N VAL A 63 0.59 -12.06 -12.53
CA VAL A 63 1.08 -13.43 -12.74
C VAL A 63 0.00 -14.29 -13.39
N LYS A 64 -1.24 -14.29 -12.88
CA LYS A 64 -2.33 -15.14 -13.42
C LYS A 64 -2.71 -14.79 -14.86
N GLN A 65 -2.62 -13.52 -15.23
CA GLN A 65 -2.89 -13.06 -16.59
C GLN A 65 -1.67 -13.19 -17.53
N GLY A 66 -0.53 -13.67 -17.01
CA GLY A 66 0.70 -13.79 -17.79
C GLY A 66 1.26 -12.47 -18.30
N ILE A 67 0.92 -11.35 -17.64
CA ILE A 67 1.45 -10.01 -17.97
C ILE A 67 2.90 -9.92 -17.50
N ILE A 68 3.19 -10.44 -16.31
CA ILE A 68 4.56 -10.62 -15.82
C ILE A 68 4.96 -12.09 -15.98
N ARG A 69 6.12 -12.31 -16.61
CA ARG A 69 6.67 -13.62 -16.99
C ARG A 69 8.14 -13.74 -16.56
N LYS A 70 8.74 -14.91 -16.74
CA LYS A 70 10.15 -15.18 -16.38
C LYS A 70 11.13 -14.15 -16.97
N GLU A 71 10.94 -13.72 -18.21
CA GLU A 71 11.76 -12.69 -18.90
C GLU A 71 11.74 -11.30 -18.23
N HIS A 72 10.75 -11.03 -17.39
CA HIS A 72 10.65 -9.79 -16.62
C HIS A 72 11.44 -9.84 -15.31
N PHE A 73 12.13 -10.94 -15.04
CA PHE A 73 13.03 -11.13 -13.91
C PHE A 73 14.44 -11.43 -14.40
N ARG A 74 15.41 -11.06 -13.56
CA ARG A 74 16.82 -11.44 -13.72
C ARG A 74 17.35 -11.99 -12.42
N GLU A 75 18.23 -12.97 -12.52
CA GLU A 75 19.05 -13.42 -11.41
C GLU A 75 20.27 -12.52 -11.31
N ASP A 76 20.61 -12.17 -10.08
CA ASP A 76 21.80 -11.46 -9.67
C ASP A 76 22.46 -12.28 -8.55
N LEU A 77 23.73 -12.03 -8.24
CA LEU A 77 24.50 -12.82 -7.27
C LEU A 77 23.82 -12.96 -5.90
N ASN A 78 23.00 -11.97 -5.53
CA ASN A 78 22.32 -11.88 -4.23
C ASN A 78 20.80 -12.13 -4.28
N GLY A 79 20.25 -12.54 -5.44
CA GLY A 79 18.83 -12.90 -5.54
C GLY A 79 18.17 -12.55 -6.88
N VAL A 80 16.84 -12.55 -6.89
CA VAL A 80 16.04 -12.28 -8.10
C VAL A 80 15.51 -10.86 -8.07
N LEU A 81 15.68 -10.13 -9.18
CA LEU A 81 15.22 -8.75 -9.34
C LEU A 81 14.29 -8.62 -10.55
N LEU A 82 13.44 -7.60 -10.55
CA LEU A 82 12.70 -7.20 -11.75
C LEU A 82 13.66 -6.55 -12.77
N THR A 83 13.44 -6.83 -14.05
CA THR A 83 14.08 -6.08 -15.13
C THR A 83 13.51 -4.66 -15.21
N LYS A 84 14.16 -3.77 -15.97
CA LYS A 84 13.62 -2.41 -16.20
C LYS A 84 12.23 -2.45 -16.82
N GLU A 85 11.98 -3.40 -17.73
CA GLU A 85 10.69 -3.57 -18.36
C GLU A 85 9.65 -4.13 -17.38
N GLY A 86 10.01 -5.15 -16.60
CA GLY A 86 9.16 -5.67 -15.53
C GLY A 86 8.75 -4.58 -14.53
N MET A 87 9.68 -3.71 -14.13
CA MET A 87 9.38 -2.59 -13.24
C MET A 87 8.39 -1.59 -13.87
N LYS A 88 8.52 -1.25 -15.16
CA LYS A 88 7.58 -0.34 -15.85
C LYS A 88 6.16 -0.91 -15.87
N ILE A 89 6.01 -2.19 -16.22
CA ILE A 89 4.73 -2.88 -16.25
C ILE A 89 4.07 -2.85 -14.87
N VAL A 90 4.82 -3.23 -13.82
CA VAL A 90 4.32 -3.26 -12.45
C VAL A 90 3.95 -1.85 -11.95
N LEU A 91 4.75 -0.83 -12.26
CA LEU A 91 4.48 0.55 -11.87
C LEU A 91 3.24 1.13 -12.55
N LYS A 92 3.04 0.82 -13.83
CA LYS A 92 1.83 1.21 -14.56
C LYS A 92 0.59 0.64 -13.88
N GLU A 93 0.57 -0.67 -13.67
CA GLU A 93 -0.56 -1.35 -13.03
C GLU A 93 -0.79 -0.85 -11.59
N TYR A 94 0.29 -0.62 -10.83
CA TYR A 94 0.19 -0.07 -9.48
C TYR A 94 -0.46 1.33 -9.46
N THR A 95 -0.06 2.20 -10.39
CA THR A 95 -0.60 3.56 -10.48
C THR A 95 -2.06 3.55 -10.91
N GLU A 96 -2.42 2.70 -11.88
CA GLU A 96 -3.80 2.48 -12.31
C GLU A 96 -4.65 1.93 -11.17
N GLU A 97 -4.15 0.95 -10.40
CA GLU A 97 -4.84 0.38 -9.25
C GLU A 97 -5.12 1.43 -8.16
N LEU A 98 -4.16 2.31 -7.86
CA LEU A 98 -4.35 3.41 -6.92
C LEU A 98 -5.41 4.43 -7.38
N GLY A 99 -5.50 4.66 -8.69
CA GLY A 99 -6.47 5.56 -9.32
C GLY A 99 -7.89 4.98 -9.40
N LYS A 100 -8.07 3.67 -9.27
CA LYS A 100 -9.39 3.03 -9.27
C LYS A 100 -10.22 3.56 -8.10
N SER A 101 -11.46 3.92 -8.40
CA SER A 101 -12.42 4.44 -7.42
C SER A 101 -13.37 3.36 -6.93
N VAL A 102 -13.72 3.41 -5.65
CA VAL A 102 -14.72 2.55 -5.02
C VAL A 102 -15.79 3.42 -4.35
N ARG A 103 -17.02 2.92 -4.29
CA ARG A 103 -18.13 3.60 -3.60
C ARG A 103 -17.95 3.44 -2.09
N HIS A 104 -17.62 4.53 -1.39
CA HIS A 104 -17.51 4.53 0.07
C HIS A 104 -18.90 4.61 0.69
N LEU A 105 -19.27 3.61 1.50
CA LEU A 105 -20.62 3.46 2.05
C LEU A 105 -20.98 4.61 3.01
N GLU A 106 -20.12 4.91 3.99
CA GLU A 106 -20.39 5.99 4.95
C GLU A 106 -20.40 7.38 4.31
N LEU A 107 -19.40 7.68 3.46
CA LEU A 107 -19.28 8.99 2.80
C LEU A 107 -20.24 9.18 1.61
N LYS A 108 -20.94 8.13 1.17
CA LYS A 108 -21.87 8.13 0.02
C LYS A 108 -21.28 8.79 -1.24
N ARG A 109 -19.99 8.55 -1.51
CA ARG A 109 -19.27 9.07 -2.69
C ARG A 109 -18.18 8.11 -3.15
N ASN A 110 -17.70 8.32 -4.38
CA ASN A 110 -16.57 7.56 -4.91
C ASN A 110 -15.25 8.12 -4.36
N VAL A 111 -14.36 7.23 -3.95
CA VAL A 111 -13.01 7.58 -3.47
C VAL A 111 -12.01 6.64 -4.12
N THR A 112 -10.84 7.17 -4.49
CA THR A 112 -9.75 6.35 -5.04
C THR A 112 -9.18 5.43 -3.95
N LYS A 113 -8.53 4.33 -4.35
CA LYS A 113 -7.80 3.48 -3.40
C LYS A 113 -6.71 4.25 -2.67
N GLN A 114 -6.02 5.17 -3.35
CA GLN A 114 -5.09 6.08 -2.70
C GLN A 114 -5.78 6.93 -1.61
N ARG A 115 -6.99 7.45 -1.89
CA ARG A 115 -7.73 8.23 -0.89
C ARG A 115 -8.17 7.39 0.30
N LEU A 116 -8.43 6.08 0.13
CA LEU A 116 -8.72 5.19 1.26
C LEU A 116 -7.57 5.13 2.27
N ILE A 117 -6.31 5.17 1.80
CA ILE A 117 -5.13 5.21 2.69
C ILE A 117 -5.19 6.45 3.60
N ARG A 118 -5.50 7.62 3.05
CA ARG A 118 -5.64 8.84 3.86
C ARG A 118 -6.85 8.80 4.80
N LEU A 119 -7.96 8.18 4.37
CA LEU A 119 -9.12 8.01 5.23
C LEU A 119 -8.81 7.10 6.42
N GLU A 120 -7.96 6.08 6.24
CA GLU A 120 -7.50 5.21 7.32
C GLU A 120 -6.66 6.00 8.35
N ALA A 121 -5.76 6.86 7.87
CA ALA A 121 -5.04 7.79 8.74
C ALA A 121 -5.99 8.72 9.53
N TYR A 122 -7.05 9.25 8.90
CA TYR A 122 -8.03 10.07 9.62
C TYR A 122 -8.85 9.29 10.64
N LYS A 123 -9.13 8.00 10.41
CA LYS A 123 -9.76 7.13 11.41
C LYS A 123 -8.86 6.98 12.63
N LEU A 124 -7.56 6.77 12.41
CA LEU A 124 -6.58 6.73 13.50
C LEU A 124 -6.52 8.06 14.27
N ILE A 125 -6.50 9.20 13.59
CA ILE A 125 -6.53 10.52 14.26
C ILE A 125 -7.75 10.64 15.17
N LYS A 126 -8.94 10.28 14.69
CA LYS A 126 -10.19 10.34 15.47
C LYS A 126 -10.15 9.44 16.71
N HIS A 127 -9.48 8.29 16.61
CA HIS A 127 -9.27 7.41 17.75
C HIS A 127 -8.34 8.02 18.79
N LEU A 128 -7.22 8.60 18.36
CA LEU A 128 -6.25 9.22 19.27
C LEU A 128 -6.81 10.43 20.04
N VAL A 129 -7.76 11.15 19.45
CA VAL A 129 -8.44 12.28 20.13
C VAL A 129 -9.74 11.87 20.85
N GLY A 130 -10.05 10.58 20.93
CA GLY A 130 -11.24 10.06 21.64
C GLY A 130 -12.58 10.36 20.96
N VAL A 131 -12.60 10.73 19.68
CA VAL A 131 -13.82 11.07 18.94
C VAL A 131 -14.56 9.82 18.44
N LYS A 132 -13.84 8.81 17.96
CA LYS A 132 -14.41 7.54 17.49
C LYS A 132 -13.38 6.42 17.65
N GLU A 133 -13.80 5.25 18.11
CA GLU A 133 -12.94 4.07 18.16
C GLU A 133 -12.42 3.68 16.76
N TYR A 134 -11.17 3.21 16.71
CA TYR A 134 -10.55 2.78 15.47
C TYR A 134 -11.03 1.39 15.06
N GLU A 135 -11.72 1.31 13.93
CA GLU A 135 -12.05 0.05 13.27
C GLU A 135 -11.24 -0.02 11.98
N PRO A 136 -10.43 -1.06 11.71
CA PRO A 136 -9.62 -1.12 10.50
C PRO A 136 -10.48 -1.27 9.23
N LEU A 137 -9.99 -0.79 8.09
CA LEU A 137 -10.63 -1.02 6.80
C LEU A 137 -10.69 -2.53 6.50
N VAL A 138 -11.90 -3.04 6.34
CA VAL A 138 -12.17 -4.35 5.73
C VAL A 138 -12.62 -4.10 4.29
N ALA A 139 -11.80 -4.45 3.31
CA ALA A 139 -12.14 -4.21 1.91
C ALA A 139 -13.34 -5.06 1.45
N TRP A 140 -14.39 -4.40 0.96
CA TRP A 140 -15.64 -5.02 0.47
C TRP A 140 -15.75 -5.06 -1.08
N PHE A 141 -14.66 -4.71 -1.77
CA PHE A 141 -14.60 -4.46 -3.22
C PHE A 141 -13.50 -5.26 -3.92
#